data_AF-X1EIB4-F1
#
_entry.id   AF-X1EIB4-F1
#
_cell.length_a   1.000
_cell.length_b   1.000
_cell.length_c   1.000
_cell.angle_alpha   90.00
_cell.angle_beta   90.00
_cell.angle_gamma   90.00
#
_symmetry.space_group_name_H-M   'P 1'
#
loop_
_entity.id
_entity.type
_entity.pdbx_description
1 polymer ?
#
loop_
_entity_poly.entity_id
_entity_poly.type
_entity_poly.pdbx_seq_one_letter_code
_entity_poly.pdbx_strand_id
1 'polypeptide(L)'
;SSRFCNQNYKVGNLGEFLGLARRLYEQEIEPSYLEIPFSQICDSDEFLSFFLEIIKNIESFSEIYNNKLDEYRKLFKIRNRAQPSPNLIIKENLIEVPFWIWREGDQRRKIFILRDEGGNYLYNDSYGKIFLIEKESLKSLSSLKIFLKEKKLKIRPKALLLTLYNRLFISDLFIHGLGGAKYDLVTDEIIREFFKVEPPHFLIISCTLYLNFKSS
;
A
#
# COMPACT_ATOMS: atom_id res chain seq x y z
N SER A 1 32.68 -12.93 -6.43
CA SER A 1 31.96 -11.89 -7.21
C SER A 1 31.41 -12.40 -8.54
N SER A 2 31.88 -13.52 -9.12
CA SER A 2 31.48 -14.00 -10.45
C SER A 2 30.27 -14.94 -10.53
N ARG A 3 29.67 -15.37 -9.40
CA ARG A 3 28.52 -16.30 -9.41
C ARG A 3 27.15 -15.63 -9.64
N PHE A 4 27.03 -14.31 -9.45
CA PHE A 4 25.76 -13.61 -9.62
C PHE A 4 25.36 -13.41 -11.10
N CYS A 5 26.33 -13.34 -12.02
CA CYS A 5 26.06 -12.99 -13.42
C CYS A 5 26.02 -14.19 -14.39
N ASN A 6 26.24 -15.42 -13.91
CA ASN A 6 26.41 -16.60 -14.78
C ASN A 6 25.17 -17.49 -14.90
N GLN A 7 24.02 -17.06 -14.35
CA GLN A 7 22.75 -17.73 -14.54
C GLN A 7 21.86 -16.82 -15.38
N ASN A 8 21.45 -17.31 -16.55
CA ASN A 8 20.49 -16.65 -17.44
C ASN A 8 19.12 -16.57 -16.74
N TYR A 9 18.96 -15.59 -15.85
CA TYR A 9 17.68 -15.28 -15.25
C TYR A 9 16.83 -14.57 -16.31
N LYS A 10 15.86 -15.31 -16.87
CA LYS A 10 14.81 -14.77 -17.74
C LYS A 10 14.06 -13.66 -16.98
N VAL A 11 14.15 -12.43 -17.49
CA VAL A 11 13.28 -11.27 -17.22
C VAL A 11 12.76 -11.22 -15.77
N GLY A 12 13.63 -10.83 -14.84
CA GLY A 12 13.25 -10.53 -13.46
C GLY A 12 13.17 -9.02 -13.22
N ASN A 13 12.19 -8.56 -12.43
CA ASN A 13 12.17 -7.17 -11.98
C ASN A 13 13.13 -6.96 -10.79
N LEU A 14 13.44 -5.69 -10.45
CA LEU A 14 14.37 -5.38 -9.35
C LEU A 14 13.95 -6.02 -8.01
N GLY A 15 12.65 -6.13 -7.74
CA GLY A 15 12.15 -6.76 -6.52
C GLY A 15 12.47 -8.25 -6.46
N GLU A 16 12.28 -8.97 -7.56
CA GLU A 16 12.63 -10.39 -7.67
C GLU A 16 14.14 -10.60 -7.55
N PHE A 17 14.94 -9.75 -8.19
CA PHE A 17 16.39 -9.81 -8.06
C PHE A 17 16.85 -9.63 -6.61
N LEU A 18 16.33 -8.61 -5.92
CA LEU A 18 16.68 -8.34 -4.51
C LEU A 18 16.20 -9.48 -3.60
N GLY A 19 15.02 -10.05 -3.87
CA GLY A 19 14.50 -11.21 -3.17
C GLY A 19 15.41 -12.43 -3.31
N LEU A 20 15.80 -12.76 -4.54
CA LEU A 20 16.76 -13.84 -4.83
C LEU A 20 18.12 -13.61 -4.15
N ALA A 21 18.65 -12.39 -4.21
CA ALA A 21 19.90 -12.05 -3.55
C ALA A 21 19.82 -12.24 -2.03
N ARG A 22 18.71 -11.83 -1.39
CA ARG A 22 18.45 -12.07 0.02
C ARG A 22 18.34 -13.57 0.32
N ARG A 23 17.62 -14.35 -0.49
CA ARG A 23 17.50 -15.79 -0.31
C ARG A 23 18.84 -16.52 -0.38
N LEU A 24 19.72 -16.11 -1.29
CA LEU A 24 21.08 -16.65 -1.37
C LEU A 24 21.89 -16.32 -0.10
N TYR A 25 21.73 -15.13 0.46
CA TYR A 25 22.40 -14.74 1.69
C TYR A 25 21.88 -15.50 2.92
N GLU A 26 20.57 -15.76 2.97
CA GLU A 26 19.91 -16.46 4.08
C GLU A 26 20.06 -17.99 4.02
N GLN A 27 20.74 -18.56 3.02
CA GLN A 27 20.85 -20.02 2.87
C GLN A 27 21.37 -20.72 4.14
N GLU A 28 22.27 -20.08 4.89
CA GLU A 28 22.86 -20.63 6.11
C GLU A 28 21.85 -20.81 7.26
N ILE A 29 20.72 -20.09 7.23
CA ILE A 29 19.67 -20.17 8.26
C ILE A 29 18.42 -20.92 7.79
N GLU A 30 18.48 -21.58 6.63
CA GLU A 30 17.42 -22.43 6.06
C GLU A 30 16.00 -21.84 6.22
N PRO A 31 15.72 -20.65 5.63
CA PRO A 31 14.52 -19.89 5.94
C PRO A 31 13.23 -20.62 5.52
N SER A 32 12.32 -20.80 6.46
CA SER A 32 11.05 -21.52 6.29
C SER A 32 9.84 -20.63 5.96
N TYR A 33 10.05 -19.48 5.32
CA TYR A 33 8.98 -18.54 4.96
C TYR A 33 8.78 -18.43 3.45
N LEU A 34 7.58 -18.05 2.99
CA LEU A 34 7.27 -17.79 1.59
C LEU A 34 7.63 -16.35 1.18
N GLU A 35 8.09 -16.16 -0.04
CA GLU A 35 8.32 -14.83 -0.62
C GLU A 35 7.25 -14.50 -1.66
N ILE A 36 6.20 -13.82 -1.22
CA ILE A 36 5.04 -13.52 -2.07
C ILE A 36 5.14 -12.06 -2.53
N PRO A 37 5.19 -11.78 -3.84
CA PRO A 37 5.16 -10.41 -4.34
C PRO A 37 3.83 -9.74 -3.97
N PHE A 38 3.90 -8.62 -3.25
CA PHE A 38 2.70 -7.88 -2.86
C PHE A 38 1.87 -7.38 -4.06
N SER A 39 2.50 -7.28 -5.24
CA SER A 39 1.79 -7.02 -6.50
C SER A 39 0.75 -8.08 -6.83
N GLN A 40 0.98 -9.36 -6.50
CA GLN A 40 0.02 -10.43 -6.73
C GLN A 40 -1.16 -10.34 -5.75
N ILE A 41 -0.87 -9.99 -4.49
CA ILE A 41 -1.90 -9.74 -3.47
C ILE A 41 -2.82 -8.59 -3.91
N CYS A 42 -2.26 -7.51 -4.47
CA CYS A 42 -3.05 -6.37 -4.95
C CYS A 42 -3.98 -6.68 -6.13
N ASP A 43 -3.77 -7.80 -6.82
CA ASP A 43 -4.57 -8.20 -7.98
C ASP A 43 -5.68 -9.23 -7.59
N SER A 44 -5.79 -9.55 -6.28
CA SER A 44 -6.81 -10.42 -5.69
C SER A 44 -8.17 -9.74 -5.49
N ASP A 45 -9.22 -10.54 -5.32
CA ASP A 45 -10.58 -10.04 -5.08
C ASP A 45 -10.73 -9.46 -3.66
N GLU A 46 -10.00 -10.01 -2.69
CA GLU A 46 -9.96 -9.56 -1.31
C GLU A 46 -9.35 -8.15 -1.21
N PHE A 47 -8.23 -7.91 -1.89
CA PHE A 47 -7.62 -6.58 -1.93
C PHE A 47 -8.50 -5.55 -2.66
N LEU A 48 -9.11 -5.94 -3.78
CA LEU A 48 -10.01 -5.04 -4.51
C LEU A 48 -11.30 -4.76 -3.72
N SER A 49 -11.78 -5.71 -2.92
CA SER A 49 -12.90 -5.50 -1.99
C SER A 49 -12.53 -4.51 -0.90
N PHE A 50 -11.32 -4.63 -0.33
CA PHE A 50 -10.78 -3.63 0.60
C PHE A 50 -10.68 -2.24 -0.04
N PHE A 51 -10.15 -2.15 -1.27
CA PHE A 51 -10.11 -0.90 -2.02
C PHE A 51 -11.51 -0.28 -2.18
N LEU A 52 -12.50 -1.08 -2.58
CA LEU A 52 -13.89 -0.64 -2.72
C LEU A 52 -14.48 -0.12 -1.40
N GLU A 53 -14.20 -0.78 -0.28
CA GLU A 53 -14.66 -0.36 1.04
C GLU A 53 -14.11 1.02 1.41
N ILE A 54 -12.83 1.27 1.17
CA ILE A 54 -12.22 2.58 1.45
C ILE A 54 -12.82 3.67 0.55
N ILE A 55 -12.98 3.44 -0.75
CA ILE A 55 -13.48 4.49 -1.65
C ILE A 55 -14.97 4.79 -1.44
N LYS A 56 -15.76 3.80 -1.00
CA LYS A 56 -17.18 4.00 -0.67
C LYS A 56 -17.36 4.89 0.54
N ASN A 57 -16.44 4.80 1.50
CA ASN A 57 -16.44 5.58 2.74
C ASN A 57 -15.36 6.67 2.72
N ILE A 58 -15.01 7.19 1.54
CA ILE A 58 -13.83 8.06 1.39
C ILE A 58 -13.93 9.34 2.20
N GLU A 59 -15.13 9.88 2.41
CA GLU A 59 -15.35 11.06 3.25
C GLU A 59 -14.81 10.84 4.65
N SER A 60 -15.43 9.91 5.39
CA SER A 60 -15.07 9.61 6.77
C SER A 60 -13.64 9.07 6.86
N PHE A 61 -13.24 8.21 5.92
CA PHE A 61 -11.88 7.66 5.91
C PHE A 61 -10.83 8.77 5.78
N SER A 62 -11.03 9.72 4.86
CA SER A 62 -10.04 10.78 4.61
C SER A 62 -9.90 11.76 5.79
N GLU A 63 -11.01 12.05 6.47
CA GLU A 63 -11.02 12.86 7.70
C GLU A 63 -10.29 12.15 8.83
N ILE A 64 -10.62 10.88 9.10
CA ILE A 64 -9.94 10.06 10.11
C ILE A 64 -8.44 9.97 9.81
N TYR A 65 -8.08 9.64 8.58
CA TYR A 65 -6.70 9.51 8.14
C TYR A 65 -5.90 10.80 8.38
N ASN A 66 -6.43 11.95 7.98
CA ASN A 66 -5.76 13.23 8.14
C ASN A 66 -5.68 13.65 9.61
N ASN A 67 -6.76 13.48 10.38
CA ASN A 67 -6.79 13.81 11.80
C ASN A 67 -5.76 13.00 12.59
N LYS A 68 -5.69 11.68 12.37
CA LYS A 68 -4.72 10.81 13.04
C LYS A 68 -3.27 11.12 12.67
N LEU A 69 -3.03 11.53 11.42
CA LEU A 69 -1.72 12.04 11.01
C LEU A 69 -1.35 13.33 11.73
N ASP A 70 -2.29 14.27 11.85
CA ASP A 70 -2.04 15.56 12.51
C ASP A 70 -1.85 15.41 14.02
N GLU A 71 -2.63 14.53 14.68
CA GLU A 71 -2.44 14.13 16.08
C GLU A 71 -1.03 13.56 16.31
N TYR A 72 -0.60 12.64 15.44
CA TYR A 72 0.73 12.04 15.51
C TYR A 72 1.84 13.07 15.33
N ARG A 73 1.72 13.94 14.31
CA ARG A 73 2.73 15.00 14.09
C ARG A 73 2.81 15.95 15.27
N LYS A 74 1.67 16.29 15.89
CA LYS A 74 1.62 17.13 17.10
C LYS A 74 2.30 16.45 18.28
N LEU A 75 1.99 15.17 18.53
CA LEU A 75 2.56 14.38 19.62
C LEU A 75 4.10 14.27 19.51
N PHE A 76 4.60 13.98 18.31
CA PHE A 76 6.03 13.79 18.05
C PHE A 76 6.74 15.07 17.57
N LYS A 77 6.06 16.23 17.60
CA LYS A 77 6.60 17.55 17.20
C LYS A 77 7.21 17.56 15.78
N ILE A 78 6.63 16.79 14.86
CA ILE A 78 7.09 16.66 13.48
C ILE A 78 6.62 17.88 12.68
N ARG A 79 7.58 18.65 12.15
CA ARG A 79 7.29 19.83 11.31
C ARG A 79 7.06 19.49 9.84
N ASN A 80 7.69 18.42 9.35
CA ASN A 80 7.57 18.01 7.96
C ASN A 80 6.22 17.33 7.72
N ARG A 81 5.36 17.97 6.93
CA ARG A 81 4.02 17.45 6.59
C ARG A 81 4.05 16.16 5.77
N ALA A 82 5.16 15.84 5.11
CA ALA A 82 5.32 14.59 4.38
C ALA A 82 5.57 13.38 5.30
N GLN A 83 5.90 13.61 6.58
CA GLN A 83 6.15 12.55 7.55
C GLN A 83 4.95 12.41 8.51
N PRO A 84 4.52 11.17 8.84
CA PRO A 84 4.98 9.90 8.27
C PRO A 84 4.46 9.64 6.85
N SER A 85 3.34 10.27 6.50
CA SER A 85 2.75 10.31 5.17
C SER A 85 2.12 11.69 4.98
N PRO A 86 1.98 12.24 3.77
CA PRO A 86 1.22 13.47 3.56
C PRO A 86 -0.27 13.25 3.83
N ASN A 87 -0.96 14.32 4.26
CA ASN A 87 -2.41 14.35 4.32
C ASN A 87 -3.01 14.17 2.91
N LEU A 88 -4.17 13.51 2.86
CA LEU A 88 -4.98 13.41 1.65
C LEU A 88 -5.60 14.77 1.33
N ILE A 89 -5.66 15.10 0.04
CA ILE A 89 -6.36 16.30 -0.43
C ILE A 89 -7.87 16.08 -0.26
N ILE A 90 -8.53 17.01 0.45
CA ILE A 90 -9.98 17.05 0.59
C ILE A 90 -10.45 18.39 0.03
N LYS A 91 -11.29 18.34 -1.00
CA LYS A 91 -12.00 19.48 -1.60
C LYS A 91 -13.49 19.12 -1.69
N GLU A 92 -14.34 20.11 -1.92
CA GLU A 92 -15.80 19.96 -1.94
C GLU A 92 -16.31 18.81 -2.82
N ASN A 93 -15.78 18.69 -4.04
CA ASN A 93 -16.18 17.66 -5.00
C ASN A 93 -15.07 16.66 -5.34
N LEU A 94 -13.92 16.73 -4.67
CA LEU A 94 -12.75 15.94 -5.02
C LEU A 94 -11.96 15.53 -3.79
N ILE A 95 -11.91 14.23 -3.50
CA ILE A 95 -11.20 13.68 -2.33
C ILE A 95 -10.14 12.68 -2.80
N GLU A 96 -8.89 12.88 -2.39
CA GLU A 96 -7.79 11.97 -2.67
C GLU A 96 -7.96 10.66 -1.89
N VAL A 97 -7.80 9.53 -2.57
CA VAL A 97 -7.81 8.22 -1.91
C VAL A 97 -6.39 7.78 -1.55
N PRO A 98 -6.19 6.99 -0.48
CA PRO A 98 -4.87 6.56 -0.01
C PRO A 98 -4.23 5.45 -0.87
N PHE A 99 -4.43 5.51 -2.18
CA PHE A 99 -3.93 4.55 -3.16
C PHE A 99 -3.22 5.27 -4.32
N TRP A 100 -2.39 4.50 -5.01
CA TRP A 100 -1.76 4.85 -6.27
C TRP A 100 -2.47 4.13 -7.41
N ILE A 101 -2.51 4.78 -8.57
CA ILE A 101 -2.81 4.14 -9.85
C ILE A 101 -1.63 4.29 -10.80
N TRP A 102 -1.40 3.30 -11.64
CA TRP A 102 -0.42 3.35 -12.72
C TRP A 102 -0.68 2.24 -13.74
N ARG A 103 0.01 2.30 -14.87
CA ARG A 103 0.15 1.20 -15.85
C ARG A 103 1.63 0.99 -16.14
N GLU A 104 1.98 -0.16 -16.69
CA GLU A 104 3.37 -0.45 -17.07
C GLU A 104 3.94 0.64 -17.99
N GLY A 105 5.15 1.11 -17.67
CA GLY A 105 5.80 2.25 -18.35
C GLY A 105 5.45 3.63 -17.77
N ASP A 106 4.43 3.75 -16.93
CA ASP A 106 4.04 5.02 -16.28
C ASP A 106 4.53 5.11 -14.82
N GLN A 107 4.63 6.34 -14.31
CA GLN A 107 4.84 6.60 -12.88
C GLN A 107 3.54 6.42 -12.08
N ARG A 108 3.68 6.15 -10.78
CA ARG A 108 2.55 6.12 -9.82
C ARG A 108 1.92 7.50 -9.68
N ARG A 109 0.60 7.56 -9.82
CA ARG A 109 -0.21 8.78 -9.72
C ARG A 109 -1.27 8.65 -8.64
N LYS A 110 -1.62 9.78 -8.02
CA LYS A 110 -2.72 9.86 -7.04
C LYS A 110 -4.04 9.55 -7.72
N ILE A 111 -4.96 8.94 -6.99
CA ILE A 111 -6.35 8.78 -7.42
C ILE A 111 -7.27 9.55 -6.49
N PHE A 112 -8.43 9.91 -7.03
CA PHE A 112 -9.42 10.72 -6.34
C PHE A 112 -10.80 10.13 -6.54
N ILE A 113 -11.71 10.43 -5.62
CA ILE A 113 -13.15 10.35 -5.86
C ILE A 113 -13.63 11.74 -6.26
N LEU A 114 -14.12 11.85 -7.49
CA LEU A 114 -14.76 13.03 -8.05
C LEU A 114 -16.28 12.87 -7.92
N ARG A 115 -16.92 13.79 -7.22
CA ARG A 115 -18.38 13.89 -7.16
C ARG A 115 -18.87 14.81 -8.28
N ASP A 116 -19.85 14.32 -9.01
CA ASP A 116 -20.48 15.04 -10.11
C ASP A 116 -21.98 14.69 -10.15
N GLU A 117 -22.77 15.38 -10.99
CA GLU A 117 -24.22 15.13 -11.13
C GLU A 117 -24.54 13.68 -11.50
N GLY A 118 -23.64 13.02 -12.23
CA GLY A 118 -23.74 11.60 -12.63
C GLY A 118 -23.35 10.59 -11.54
N GLY A 119 -22.90 11.04 -10.37
CA GLY A 119 -22.49 10.19 -9.25
C GLY A 119 -21.00 10.33 -8.88
N ASN A 120 -20.51 9.35 -8.13
CA ASN A 120 -19.13 9.33 -7.63
C ASN A 120 -18.23 8.54 -8.58
N TYR A 121 -17.20 9.19 -9.11
CA TYR A 121 -16.25 8.58 -10.05
C TYR A 121 -14.88 8.43 -9.42
N LEU A 122 -14.25 7.27 -9.61
CA LEU A 122 -12.79 7.16 -9.49
C LEU A 122 -12.16 7.99 -10.62
N TYR A 123 -11.28 8.91 -10.26
CA TYR A 123 -10.73 9.93 -11.15
C TYR A 123 -9.21 10.06 -11.01
N ASN A 124 -8.55 10.34 -12.13
CA ASN A 124 -7.14 10.75 -12.18
C ASN A 124 -6.95 11.73 -13.33
N ASP A 125 -6.13 12.78 -13.16
CA ASP A 125 -5.91 13.81 -14.19
C ASP A 125 -5.39 13.27 -15.53
N SER A 126 -4.64 12.17 -15.52
CA SER A 126 -4.09 11.56 -16.74
C SER A 126 -5.01 10.53 -17.39
N TYR A 127 -5.97 9.98 -16.64
CA TYR A 127 -6.86 8.91 -17.12
C TYR A 127 -8.34 9.33 -17.17
N GLY A 128 -8.68 10.54 -16.70
CA GLY A 128 -10.05 11.06 -16.64
C GLY A 128 -10.91 10.34 -15.61
N LYS A 129 -12.21 10.24 -15.90
CA LYS A 129 -13.15 9.41 -15.12
C LYS A 129 -12.91 7.94 -15.47
N ILE A 130 -12.42 7.19 -14.49
CA ILE A 130 -11.95 5.82 -14.63
C ILE A 130 -13.12 4.84 -14.41
N PHE A 131 -13.86 5.01 -13.33
CA PHE A 131 -14.86 4.04 -12.89
C PHE A 131 -15.99 4.74 -12.12
N LEU A 132 -17.25 4.43 -12.43
CA LEU A 132 -18.40 4.91 -11.66
C LEU A 132 -18.62 3.97 -10.47
N ILE A 133 -18.68 4.53 -9.26
CA ILE A 133 -18.90 3.76 -8.04
C ILE A 133 -20.39 3.43 -7.91
N GLU A 134 -20.72 2.15 -8.10
CA GLU A 134 -22.07 1.64 -7.93
C GLU A 134 -22.39 1.36 -6.45
N LYS A 135 -23.68 1.39 -6.10
CA LYS A 135 -24.14 1.06 -4.74
C LYS A 135 -23.94 -0.44 -4.41
N GLU A 136 -24.05 -1.32 -5.40
CA GLU A 136 -23.99 -2.78 -5.21
C GLU A 136 -22.54 -3.29 -5.23
N SER A 137 -22.08 -3.90 -4.13
CA SER A 137 -20.67 -4.28 -3.93
C SER A 137 -20.15 -5.33 -4.90
N LEU A 138 -20.89 -6.42 -5.12
CA LEU A 138 -20.45 -7.53 -5.96
C LEU A 138 -20.32 -7.11 -7.43
N LYS A 139 -21.31 -6.37 -7.95
CA LYS A 139 -21.25 -5.80 -9.30
C LYS A 139 -20.11 -4.80 -9.45
N SER A 140 -19.90 -3.95 -8.44
CA SER A 140 -18.76 -3.02 -8.42
C SER A 140 -17.42 -3.73 -8.54
N LEU A 141 -17.23 -4.85 -7.82
CA LEU A 141 -15.98 -5.61 -7.82
C LEU A 141 -15.70 -6.24 -9.20
N SER A 142 -16.68 -6.95 -9.76
CA SER A 142 -16.53 -7.58 -11.07
C SER A 142 -16.25 -6.54 -12.16
N SER A 143 -17.00 -5.44 -12.17
CA SER A 143 -16.85 -4.36 -13.15
C SER A 143 -15.52 -3.65 -13.02
N LEU A 144 -15.07 -3.36 -11.78
CA LEU A 144 -13.77 -2.76 -11.52
C LEU A 144 -12.63 -3.67 -12.00
N LYS A 145 -12.68 -4.97 -11.68
CA LYS A 145 -11.65 -5.94 -12.06
C LYS A 145 -11.52 -6.06 -13.58
N ILE A 146 -12.64 -6.15 -14.29
CA ILE A 146 -12.68 -6.17 -15.76
C ILE A 146 -12.05 -4.90 -16.32
N PHE A 147 -12.47 -3.73 -15.82
CA PHE A 147 -11.97 -2.45 -16.28
C PHE A 147 -10.45 -2.30 -16.08
N LEU A 148 -9.94 -2.62 -14.88
CA LEU A 148 -8.51 -2.55 -14.57
C LEU A 148 -7.70 -3.46 -15.49
N LYS A 149 -8.20 -4.67 -15.79
CA LYS A 149 -7.57 -5.62 -16.70
C LYS A 149 -7.54 -5.09 -18.14
N GLU A 150 -8.65 -4.59 -18.66
CA GLU A 150 -8.76 -4.06 -20.02
C GLU A 150 -7.86 -2.85 -20.23
N LYS A 151 -7.81 -1.93 -19.27
CA LYS A 151 -6.98 -0.72 -19.33
C LYS A 151 -5.54 -0.95 -18.89
N LYS A 152 -5.20 -2.17 -18.43
CA LYS A 152 -3.90 -2.53 -17.84
C LYS A 152 -3.49 -1.59 -16.71
N LEU A 153 -4.47 -1.11 -15.95
CA LEU A 153 -4.27 -0.23 -14.80
C LEU A 153 -4.10 -1.08 -13.54
N LYS A 154 -3.21 -0.62 -12.66
CA LYS A 154 -2.86 -1.27 -11.40
C LYS A 154 -3.12 -0.29 -10.26
N ILE A 155 -3.83 -0.76 -9.24
CA ILE A 155 -4.06 -0.03 -7.99
C ILE A 155 -3.11 -0.56 -6.93
N ARG A 156 -2.42 0.31 -6.19
CA ARG A 156 -1.49 -0.08 -5.11
C ARG A 156 -1.71 0.79 -3.87
N PRO A 157 -1.68 0.24 -2.65
CA PRO A 157 -1.88 1.06 -1.46
C PRO A 157 -0.70 2.00 -1.22
N LYS A 158 -0.94 3.13 -0.55
CA LYS A 158 0.13 3.93 0.06
C LYS A 158 0.66 3.23 1.31
N ALA A 159 1.82 3.68 1.81
CA ALA A 159 2.57 2.99 2.87
C ALA A 159 1.75 2.66 4.13
N LEU A 160 0.96 3.60 4.67
CA LEU A 160 0.14 3.31 5.86
C LEU A 160 -0.94 2.27 5.57
N LEU A 161 -1.57 2.37 4.41
CA LEU A 161 -2.62 1.46 3.99
C LEU A 161 -2.08 0.06 3.66
N LEU A 162 -0.83 -0.03 3.19
CA LEU A 162 -0.12 -1.28 2.98
C LEU A 162 0.03 -2.02 4.31
N THR A 163 0.55 -1.36 5.35
CA THR A 163 0.69 -2.00 6.66
C THR A 163 -0.67 -2.32 7.27
N LEU A 164 -1.64 -1.40 7.18
CA LEU A 164 -3.00 -1.63 7.65
C LEU A 164 -3.60 -2.91 7.05
N TYR A 165 -3.54 -3.06 5.72
CA TYR A 165 -4.10 -4.22 5.04
C TYR A 165 -3.41 -5.52 5.46
N ASN A 166 -2.07 -5.53 5.54
CA ASN A 166 -1.34 -6.74 5.96
C ASN A 166 -1.67 -7.14 7.40
N ARG A 167 -1.81 -6.16 8.30
CA ARG A 167 -2.15 -6.42 9.70
C ARG A 167 -3.57 -6.93 9.85
N LEU A 168 -4.55 -6.35 9.16
CA LEU A 168 -5.95 -6.74 9.32
C LEU A 168 -6.32 -8.05 8.62
N PHE A 169 -5.75 -8.32 7.43
CA PHE A 169 -6.30 -9.34 6.53
C PHE A 169 -5.34 -10.46 6.17
N ILE A 170 -4.05 -10.32 6.47
CA ILE A 170 -3.02 -11.28 6.02
C ILE A 170 -2.31 -11.97 7.18
N SER A 171 -2.17 -11.32 8.34
CA SER A 171 -1.30 -11.82 9.41
C SER A 171 -1.91 -11.66 10.79
N ASP A 172 -1.82 -12.72 11.61
CA ASP A 172 -2.08 -12.64 13.06
C ASP A 172 -0.95 -11.92 13.81
N LEU A 173 0.26 -11.98 13.23
CA LEU A 173 1.47 -11.33 13.73
C LEU A 173 2.22 -10.67 12.58
N PHE A 174 2.35 -9.35 12.64
CA PHE A 174 3.10 -8.58 11.65
C PHE A 174 4.50 -8.25 12.17
N ILE A 175 5.53 -8.48 11.37
CA ILE A 175 6.91 -8.12 11.74
C ILE A 175 7.35 -6.93 10.91
N HIS A 176 7.83 -5.89 11.58
CA HIS A 176 8.29 -4.68 10.94
C HIS A 176 9.70 -4.27 11.38
N GLY A 177 10.38 -3.48 10.54
CA GLY A 177 11.65 -2.87 10.90
C GLY A 177 11.47 -1.58 11.70
N LEU A 178 12.52 -1.13 12.39
CA LEU A 178 12.51 0.11 13.20
C LEU A 178 11.97 1.34 12.45
N GLY A 179 12.25 1.44 11.15
CA GLY A 179 11.85 2.60 10.35
C GLY A 179 10.34 2.71 10.16
N GLY A 180 9.64 1.59 9.98
CA GLY A 180 8.21 1.61 9.74
C GLY A 180 7.36 1.54 11.00
N ALA A 181 7.90 0.93 12.07
CA ALA A 181 7.19 0.75 13.33
C ALA A 181 6.71 2.05 13.99
N LYS A 182 7.44 3.15 13.77
CA LYS A 182 7.01 4.47 14.26
C LYS A 182 5.69 4.90 13.63
N TYR A 183 5.45 4.51 12.38
CA TYR A 183 4.28 4.89 11.60
C TYR A 183 3.09 3.98 11.86
N ASP A 184 3.31 2.80 12.43
CA ASP A 184 2.26 1.87 12.82
C ASP A 184 1.38 2.41 13.94
N LEU A 185 1.89 3.34 14.76
CA LEU A 185 1.07 4.07 15.74
C LEU A 185 -0.07 4.85 15.08
N VAL A 186 0.17 5.47 13.91
CA VAL A 186 -0.91 6.14 13.15
C VAL A 186 -1.87 5.12 12.58
N THR A 187 -1.33 4.01 12.07
CA THR A 187 -2.13 2.91 11.51
C THR A 187 -3.05 2.30 12.56
N ASP A 188 -2.58 2.12 13.80
CA ASP A 188 -3.37 1.63 14.93
C ASP A 188 -4.59 2.52 15.19
N GLU A 189 -4.37 3.82 15.27
CA GLU A 189 -5.44 4.78 15.51
C GLU A 189 -6.45 4.84 14.36
N ILE A 190 -5.99 4.70 13.10
CA ILE A 190 -6.88 4.59 11.94
C ILE A 190 -7.69 3.29 12.01
N ILE A 191 -7.08 2.17 12.40
CA ILE A 191 -7.78 0.88 12.56
C ILE A 191 -8.87 0.99 13.63
N ARG A 192 -8.53 1.51 14.81
CA ARG A 192 -9.48 1.73 15.91
C ARG A 192 -10.63 2.63 15.49
N GLU A 193 -10.33 3.74 14.82
CA GLU A 193 -11.34 4.74 14.51
C GLU A 193 -12.21 4.37 13.31
N PHE A 194 -11.63 3.80 12.24
CA PHE A 194 -12.39 3.47 11.03
C PHE A 194 -12.98 2.06 11.07
N PHE A 195 -12.18 1.05 11.40
CA PHE A 195 -12.63 -0.35 11.41
C PHE A 195 -13.28 -0.78 12.72
N LYS A 196 -13.17 0.05 13.78
CA LYS A 196 -13.78 -0.20 15.11
C LYS A 196 -13.35 -1.55 15.71
N VAL A 197 -12.09 -1.93 15.49
CA VAL A 197 -11.47 -3.15 16.04
C VAL A 197 -10.15 -2.82 16.72
N GLU A 198 -9.72 -3.71 17.62
CA GLU A 198 -8.38 -3.65 18.20
C GLU A 198 -7.31 -3.96 17.12
N PRO A 199 -6.28 -3.12 16.94
CA PRO A 199 -5.23 -3.35 15.96
C PRO A 199 -4.46 -4.65 16.23
N PRO A 200 -4.26 -5.52 15.23
CA PRO A 200 -3.48 -6.75 15.38
C PRO A 200 -2.03 -6.47 15.77
N HIS A 201 -1.47 -7.25 16.70
CA HIS A 201 -0.13 -6.99 17.23
C HIS A 201 0.95 -7.01 16.14
N PHE A 202 1.99 -6.20 16.33
CA PHE A 202 3.19 -6.24 15.51
C PHE A 202 4.45 -6.26 16.38
N LEU A 203 5.52 -6.83 15.83
CA LEU A 203 6.85 -6.85 16.44
C LEU A 203 7.81 -6.01 15.64
N ILE A 204 8.72 -5.36 16.35
CA ILE A 204 9.80 -4.60 15.75
C ILE A 204 11.07 -5.42 15.86
N ILE A 205 11.65 -5.80 14.73
CA ILE A 205 12.92 -6.51 14.68
C ILE A 205 13.90 -5.69 13.86
N SER A 206 15.13 -5.56 14.36
CA SER A 206 16.22 -4.90 13.65
C SER A 206 17.45 -5.78 13.70
N CYS A 207 18.19 -5.80 12.60
CA CYS A 207 19.50 -6.43 12.49
C CYS A 207 20.43 -5.44 11.78
N THR A 208 21.61 -5.23 12.34
CA THR A 208 22.65 -4.42 11.69
C THR A 208 23.73 -5.37 11.18
N LEU A 209 23.89 -5.43 9.86
CA LEU A 209 24.90 -6.26 9.22
C LEU A 209 26.16 -5.43 8.95
N TYR A 210 27.31 -5.90 9.41
CA TYR A 210 28.60 -5.32 9.06
C TYR A 210 28.98 -5.77 7.64
N LEU A 211 28.99 -4.82 6.70
CA LEU A 211 29.48 -5.08 5.36
C LEU A 211 31.01 -5.09 5.37
N ASN A 212 31.59 -6.28 5.41
CA ASN A 212 33.04 -6.45 5.26
C ASN A 212 33.43 -6.27 3.79
N PHE A 213 33.42 -5.01 3.32
CA PHE A 213 34.07 -4.67 2.06
C PHE A 213 35.57 -4.83 2.28
N LYS A 214 36.16 -5.90 1.75
CA LYS A 214 37.62 -5.93 1.56
C LYS A 214 37.97 -4.68 0.78
N SER A 215 38.71 -3.77 1.41
CA SER A 215 39.38 -2.68 0.71
C SER A 215 40.25 -3.32 -0.37
N SER A 216 39.81 -3.20 -1.62
CA SER A 216 40.56 -3.58 -2.80
C SER A 216 41.85 -2.78 -2.90
#